data_AF-A0A971R4R1-F1
#
_entry.id   AF-A0A971R4R1-F1
#
_cell.length_a   1.000
_cell.length_b   1.000
_cell.length_c   1.000
_cell.angle_alpha   90.00
_cell.angle_beta   90.00
_cell.angle_gamma   90.00
#
_symmetry.space_group_name_H-M   'P 1'
#
loop_
_entity.id
_entity.type
_entity.pdbx_description
1 polymer ?
#
loop_
_entity_poly.entity_id
_entity_poly.type
_entity_poly.pdbx_seq_one_letter_code
_entity_poly.pdbx_strand_id
1 'polypeptide(L)'
;MSWQLGSFSDLVLRAQQGEDYDVVARERHAVVTVLALHGGHIEPLTGQLAEAIAGESWNLYTVRGLRADRAATLRLPTLRLTEVRCDALLAHSTLALAITGHREGQTTLVGGSNEPLTLALLAELSGLGLQVAAAPRLEAERLPQQCYNRTGAGGAQLSLPLALRQRLVLDDLRALAPDDQPAWSAEGTAFIAAVQRAVEQRLLALRSDLSATLAHFERVTREVHARGILSDHRQHRIESSDT
;
A
#
# COMPACT_ATOMS: atom_id res chain seq x y z
N MET A 1 -1.02 -11.69 -31.71
CA MET A 1 -1.95 -11.59 -30.57
C MET A 1 -1.11 -11.37 -29.32
N SER A 2 -1.15 -10.17 -28.71
CA SER A 2 -0.51 -9.96 -27.40
C SER A 2 -1.42 -10.54 -26.33
N TRP A 3 -0.99 -11.61 -25.67
CA TRP A 3 -1.72 -12.18 -24.54
C TRP A 3 -1.43 -11.34 -23.30
N GLN A 4 -2.49 -10.88 -22.62
CA GLN A 4 -2.38 -10.27 -21.30
C GLN A 4 -2.71 -11.32 -20.24
N LEU A 5 -1.97 -11.34 -19.13
CA LEU A 5 -2.22 -12.27 -18.03
C LEU A 5 -3.54 -11.91 -17.33
N GLY A 6 -4.34 -12.92 -17.00
CA GLY A 6 -5.59 -12.75 -16.24
C GLY A 6 -5.42 -12.94 -14.73
N SER A 7 -4.35 -13.61 -14.30
CA SER A 7 -4.11 -13.99 -12.90
C SER A 7 -2.63 -14.25 -12.61
N PHE A 8 -2.29 -14.40 -11.32
CA PHE A 8 -0.97 -14.87 -10.93
C PHE A 8 -0.73 -16.33 -11.34
N SER A 9 -1.76 -17.18 -11.32
CA SER A 9 -1.66 -18.56 -11.82
C SER A 9 -1.28 -18.61 -13.30
N ASP A 10 -1.79 -17.70 -14.13
CA ASP A 10 -1.39 -17.60 -15.53
C ASP A 10 0.09 -17.24 -15.68
N LEU A 11 0.65 -16.42 -14.78
CA LEU A 11 2.07 -16.07 -14.76
C LEU A 11 2.91 -17.34 -14.52
N VAL A 12 2.58 -18.09 -13.47
CA VAL A 12 3.30 -19.33 -13.10
C VAL A 12 3.23 -20.39 -14.20
N LEU A 13 2.12 -20.47 -14.95
CA LEU A 13 1.96 -21.44 -16.04
C LEU A 13 2.68 -21.06 -17.34
N ARG A 14 3.06 -19.78 -17.52
CA ARG A 14 3.56 -19.23 -18.80
C ARG A 14 4.96 -18.63 -18.73
N ALA A 15 5.52 -18.53 -17.53
CA ALA A 15 6.81 -17.94 -17.27
C ALA A 15 7.53 -18.71 -16.15
N GLN A 16 8.86 -18.74 -16.21
CA GLN A 16 9.69 -19.42 -15.23
C GLN A 16 10.20 -18.43 -14.17
N GLN A 17 9.95 -18.72 -12.89
CA GLN A 17 10.50 -17.92 -11.80
C GLN A 17 12.02 -18.07 -11.74
N GLY A 18 12.75 -16.99 -11.49
CA GLY A 18 14.21 -16.94 -11.49
C GLY A 18 14.84 -16.73 -12.87
N GLU A 19 14.06 -16.84 -13.95
CA GLU A 19 14.50 -16.56 -15.32
C GLU A 19 13.69 -15.45 -15.99
N ASP A 20 12.37 -15.53 -15.96
CA ASP A 20 11.48 -14.54 -16.59
C ASP A 20 10.99 -13.50 -15.59
N TYR A 21 10.67 -13.94 -14.37
CA TYR A 21 10.19 -13.09 -13.29
C TYR A 21 10.72 -13.56 -11.94
N ASP A 22 10.62 -12.69 -10.94
CA ASP A 22 10.85 -13.05 -9.55
C ASP A 22 9.85 -12.37 -8.62
N VAL A 23 9.72 -12.89 -7.41
CA VAL A 23 8.84 -12.37 -6.37
C VAL A 23 9.65 -12.10 -5.11
N VAL A 24 9.62 -10.85 -4.65
CA VAL A 24 10.23 -10.45 -3.38
C VAL A 24 9.12 -10.18 -2.38
N ALA A 25 9.10 -10.92 -1.28
CA ALA A 25 8.21 -10.68 -0.15
C ALA A 25 9.06 -10.50 1.11
N ARG A 26 8.87 -9.39 1.82
CA ARG A 26 9.52 -9.12 3.12
C ARG A 26 8.45 -8.81 4.14
N GLU A 27 8.26 -9.71 5.08
CA GLU A 27 7.40 -9.50 6.23
C GLU A 27 8.22 -8.88 7.37
N ARG A 28 7.79 -7.71 7.85
CA ARG A 28 8.38 -7.00 8.98
C ARG A 28 7.43 -6.87 10.16
N HIS A 29 6.30 -7.59 10.09
CA HIS A 29 5.16 -7.44 10.99
C HIS A 29 4.69 -5.97 11.12
N ALA A 30 4.88 -5.19 10.05
CA ALA A 30 4.49 -3.79 10.00
C ALA A 30 3.01 -3.65 9.64
N VAL A 31 2.41 -2.55 10.08
CA VAL A 31 1.00 -2.22 9.77
C VAL A 31 0.80 -1.63 8.38
N VAL A 32 1.87 -1.50 7.59
CA VAL A 32 1.87 -1.01 6.21
C VAL A 32 2.53 -2.04 5.31
N THR A 33 1.92 -2.28 4.15
CA THR A 33 2.55 -3.00 3.03
C THR A 33 2.72 -2.07 1.84
N VAL A 34 3.95 -1.94 1.36
CA VAL A 34 4.25 -1.30 0.07
C VAL A 34 4.38 -2.39 -0.99
N LEU A 35 3.77 -2.21 -2.16
CA LEU A 35 3.81 -3.20 -3.21
C LEU A 35 4.03 -2.63 -4.61
N ALA A 36 4.71 -3.40 -5.46
CA ALA A 36 4.86 -3.13 -6.88
C ALA A 36 4.70 -4.42 -7.68
N LEU A 37 3.58 -4.60 -8.35
CA LEU A 37 3.32 -5.80 -9.17
C LEU A 37 4.05 -5.79 -10.51
N HIS A 38 4.62 -4.65 -10.89
CA HIS A 38 5.21 -4.41 -12.19
C HIS A 38 6.68 -3.95 -12.07
N GLY A 39 7.42 -4.49 -11.11
CA GLY A 39 8.84 -4.21 -10.92
C GLY A 39 9.76 -4.71 -12.04
N GLY A 40 11.05 -4.43 -11.91
CA GLY A 40 12.05 -4.80 -12.91
C GLY A 40 11.72 -4.20 -14.28
N HIS A 41 11.84 -4.99 -15.34
CA HIS A 41 11.64 -4.49 -16.70
C HIS A 41 10.16 -4.27 -17.10
N ILE A 42 9.18 -4.62 -16.26
CA ILE A 42 7.74 -4.44 -16.59
C ILE A 42 7.41 -2.95 -16.57
N GLU A 43 7.67 -2.30 -15.45
CA GLU A 43 7.67 -0.86 -15.27
C GLU A 43 8.94 -0.47 -14.50
N PRO A 44 10.02 -0.15 -15.23
CA PRO A 44 11.32 0.16 -14.63
C PRO A 44 11.22 1.12 -13.45
N LEU A 45 11.99 0.83 -12.40
CA LEU A 45 12.08 1.55 -11.12
C LEU A 45 10.95 1.32 -10.10
N THR A 46 9.78 0.81 -10.48
CA THR A 46 8.66 0.70 -9.53
C THR A 46 8.95 -0.25 -8.37
N GLY A 47 9.66 -1.36 -8.64
CA GLY A 47 10.11 -2.30 -7.62
C GLY A 47 11.13 -1.68 -6.66
N GLN A 48 12.14 -1.01 -7.20
CA GLN A 48 13.17 -0.33 -6.40
C GLN A 48 12.59 0.85 -5.60
N LEU A 49 11.62 1.59 -6.14
CA LEU A 49 10.90 2.62 -5.40
C LEU A 49 10.08 2.02 -4.26
N ALA A 50 9.34 0.93 -4.52
CA ALA A 50 8.60 0.24 -3.47
C ALA A 50 9.53 -0.24 -2.34
N GLU A 51 10.69 -0.79 -2.70
CA GLU A 51 11.71 -1.21 -1.74
C GLU A 51 12.29 -0.03 -0.94
N ALA A 52 12.65 1.07 -1.60
CA ALA A 52 13.19 2.25 -0.93
C ALA A 52 12.17 2.95 -0.03
N ILE A 53 10.89 3.02 -0.46
CA ILE A 53 9.79 3.56 0.34
C ILE A 53 9.54 2.67 1.57
N ALA A 54 9.50 1.34 1.39
CA ALA A 54 9.31 0.41 2.51
C ALA A 54 10.46 0.44 3.51
N GLY A 55 11.69 0.52 3.01
CA GLY A 55 12.92 0.47 3.79
C GLY A 55 12.94 -0.71 4.76
N GLU A 56 13.37 -0.44 5.99
CA GLU A 56 13.32 -1.39 7.11
C GLU A 56 12.05 -1.27 7.95
N SER A 57 11.14 -0.35 7.59
CA SER A 57 9.99 0.02 8.42
C SER A 57 8.71 -0.73 8.04
N TRP A 58 8.52 -1.05 6.75
CA TRP A 58 7.25 -1.59 6.23
C TRP A 58 7.43 -2.91 5.50
N ASN A 59 6.33 -3.67 5.40
CA ASN A 59 6.33 -4.88 4.60
C ASN A 59 6.50 -4.52 3.12
N LEU A 60 7.10 -5.42 2.36
CA LEU A 60 7.34 -5.25 0.93
C LEU A 60 6.80 -6.45 0.16
N TYR A 61 6.10 -6.18 -0.94
CA TYR A 61 5.75 -7.20 -1.94
C TYR A 61 6.02 -6.71 -3.36
N THR A 62 6.91 -7.36 -4.09
CA THR A 62 7.16 -7.03 -5.50
C THR A 62 7.09 -8.25 -6.40
N VAL A 63 6.56 -8.05 -7.60
CA VAL A 63 6.74 -8.96 -8.73
C VAL A 63 7.56 -8.22 -9.77
N ARG A 64 8.69 -8.78 -10.17
CA ARG A 64 9.64 -8.12 -11.08
C ARG A 64 9.91 -8.95 -12.32
N GLY A 65 9.89 -8.31 -13.48
CA GLY A 65 10.31 -8.94 -14.74
C GLY A 65 11.83 -8.92 -14.86
N LEU A 66 12.44 -10.09 -15.06
CA LEU A 66 13.89 -10.26 -15.16
C LEU A 66 14.43 -10.04 -16.58
N ARG A 67 13.53 -10.03 -17.57
CA ARG A 67 13.87 -9.97 -18.99
C ARG A 67 13.11 -8.87 -19.72
N ALA A 68 13.83 -7.91 -20.28
CA ALA A 68 13.24 -6.79 -21.02
C ALA A 68 12.43 -7.21 -22.25
N ASP A 69 12.85 -8.25 -22.96
CA ASP A 69 12.18 -8.78 -24.16
C ASP A 69 10.84 -9.46 -23.85
N ARG A 70 10.62 -9.90 -22.60
CA ARG A 70 9.38 -10.55 -22.16
C ARG A 70 8.52 -9.73 -21.20
N ALA A 71 9.06 -8.66 -20.63
CA ALA A 71 8.43 -7.91 -19.55
C ALA A 71 7.00 -7.44 -19.82
N ALA A 72 6.70 -7.00 -21.05
CA ALA A 72 5.35 -6.56 -21.43
C ALA A 72 4.29 -7.67 -21.25
N THR A 73 4.68 -8.94 -21.39
CA THR A 73 3.78 -10.11 -21.24
C THR A 73 3.56 -10.52 -19.80
N LEU A 74 4.36 -10.01 -18.86
CA LEU A 74 4.34 -10.37 -17.43
C LEU A 74 3.46 -9.44 -16.59
N ARG A 75 2.75 -8.50 -17.22
CA ARG A 75 1.94 -7.50 -16.53
C ARG A 75 0.71 -8.15 -15.88
N LEU A 76 0.71 -8.22 -14.56
CA LEU A 76 -0.40 -8.73 -13.74
C LEU A 76 -1.52 -7.70 -13.57
N PRO A 77 -2.80 -8.11 -13.52
CA PRO A 77 -3.87 -7.23 -13.06
C PRO A 77 -3.77 -7.01 -11.54
N THR A 78 -4.03 -5.80 -11.07
CA THR A 78 -4.22 -5.50 -9.64
C THR A 78 -5.60 -5.94 -9.15
N LEU A 79 -6.60 -5.85 -10.02
CA LEU A 79 -7.99 -6.21 -9.76
C LEU A 79 -8.12 -7.73 -9.65
N ARG A 80 -8.63 -8.22 -8.52
CA ARG A 80 -8.79 -9.65 -8.20
C ARG A 80 -7.48 -10.45 -8.26
N LEU A 81 -6.33 -9.80 -8.10
CA LEU A 81 -5.07 -10.52 -7.90
C LEU A 81 -5.20 -11.43 -6.69
N THR A 82 -4.92 -12.72 -6.86
CA THR A 82 -4.88 -13.71 -5.79
C THR A 82 -3.49 -14.32 -5.79
N GLU A 83 -2.74 -14.07 -4.72
CA GLU A 83 -1.38 -14.58 -4.54
C GLU A 83 -1.11 -14.64 -3.04
N VAL A 84 -0.74 -15.82 -2.54
CA VAL A 84 -0.74 -16.15 -1.11
C VAL A 84 0.16 -15.24 -0.28
N ARG A 85 1.34 -14.86 -0.80
CA ARG A 85 2.30 -14.01 -0.06
C ARG A 85 1.78 -12.57 0.02
N CYS A 86 1.28 -12.03 -1.10
CA CYS A 86 0.65 -10.71 -1.13
C CYS A 86 -0.57 -10.66 -0.20
N ASP A 87 -1.44 -11.66 -0.29
CA ASP A 87 -2.67 -11.73 0.50
C ASP A 87 -2.36 -11.84 2.01
N ALA A 88 -1.33 -12.60 2.40
CA ALA A 88 -0.90 -12.70 3.80
C ALA A 88 -0.42 -11.34 4.34
N LEU A 89 0.43 -10.62 3.60
CA LEU A 89 0.92 -9.30 4.02
C LEU A 89 -0.22 -8.28 4.14
N LEU A 90 -1.15 -8.26 3.18
CA LEU A 90 -2.28 -7.35 3.17
C LEU A 90 -3.27 -7.64 4.31
N ALA A 91 -3.54 -8.93 4.59
CA ALA A 91 -4.45 -9.34 5.66
C ALA A 91 -4.01 -8.86 7.05
N HIS A 92 -2.70 -8.72 7.27
CA HIS A 92 -2.13 -8.21 8.53
C HIS A 92 -1.82 -6.71 8.52
N SER A 93 -2.07 -6.03 7.40
CA SER A 93 -1.79 -4.61 7.26
C SER A 93 -3.03 -3.75 7.49
N THR A 94 -2.81 -2.58 8.09
CA THR A 94 -3.82 -1.53 8.19
C THR A 94 -3.91 -0.71 6.91
N LEU A 95 -2.76 -0.45 6.25
CA LEU A 95 -2.67 0.32 5.01
C LEU A 95 -1.86 -0.44 3.97
N ALA A 96 -2.15 -0.17 2.70
CA ALA A 96 -1.24 -0.55 1.61
C ALA A 96 -1.01 0.61 0.63
N LEU A 97 0.17 0.61 0.03
CA LEU A 97 0.57 1.56 -1.01
C LEU A 97 1.10 0.79 -2.22
N ALA A 98 0.38 0.86 -3.34
CA ALA A 98 0.84 0.34 -4.61
C ALA A 98 1.64 1.37 -5.40
N ILE A 99 2.78 0.96 -5.95
CA ILE A 99 3.60 1.76 -6.86
C ILE A 99 3.50 1.15 -8.27
N THR A 100 3.05 1.96 -9.22
CA THR A 100 2.99 1.61 -10.64
C THR A 100 3.59 2.72 -11.50
N GLY A 101 3.74 2.47 -12.78
CA GLY A 101 4.22 3.40 -13.78
C GLY A 101 3.31 3.46 -14.99
N HIS A 102 3.32 4.60 -15.68
CA HIS A 102 2.68 4.75 -16.97
C HIS A 102 3.60 5.47 -17.95
N ARG A 103 3.26 5.41 -19.24
CA ARG A 103 4.04 6.03 -20.33
C ARG A 103 3.43 7.33 -20.84
N GLU A 104 2.15 7.56 -20.58
CA GLU A 104 1.39 8.68 -21.14
C GLU A 104 1.37 9.87 -20.18
N GLY A 105 1.60 11.07 -20.70
CA GLY A 105 1.54 12.30 -19.90
C GLY A 105 2.73 12.50 -18.95
N GLN A 106 2.64 13.55 -18.14
CA GLN A 106 3.68 13.99 -17.20
C GLN A 106 3.18 14.04 -15.74
N THR A 107 1.91 13.68 -15.53
CA THR A 107 1.24 13.78 -14.24
C THR A 107 1.35 12.48 -13.47
N THR A 108 1.77 12.57 -12.21
CA THR A 108 1.67 11.46 -11.26
C THR A 108 0.22 11.32 -10.82
N LEU A 109 -0.35 10.12 -10.97
CA LEU A 109 -1.75 9.86 -10.64
C LEU A 109 -1.85 9.19 -9.28
N VAL A 110 -2.79 9.68 -8.46
CA VAL A 110 -3.06 9.15 -7.12
C VAL A 110 -4.48 8.61 -7.06
N GLY A 111 -4.65 7.38 -6.58
CA GLY A 111 -5.95 6.74 -6.42
C GLY A 111 -6.00 5.81 -5.21
N GLY A 112 -7.11 5.11 -5.03
CA GLY A 112 -7.31 4.16 -3.95
C GLY A 112 -8.50 4.47 -3.04
N SER A 113 -8.86 3.50 -2.20
CA SER A 113 -9.99 3.60 -1.26
C SER A 113 -9.66 4.40 0.00
N ASN A 114 -8.39 4.55 0.38
CA ASN A 114 -7.99 5.35 1.52
C ASN A 114 -7.84 6.83 1.15
N GLU A 115 -8.96 7.54 1.09
CA GLU A 115 -9.01 8.95 0.70
C GLU A 115 -8.05 9.85 1.50
N PRO A 116 -7.95 9.75 2.85
CA PRO A 116 -7.00 10.57 3.60
C PRO A 116 -5.54 10.33 3.21
N LEU A 117 -5.14 9.09 2.90
CA LEU A 117 -3.79 8.80 2.38
C LEU A 117 -3.61 9.39 0.97
N THR A 118 -4.62 9.29 0.10
CA THR A 118 -4.51 9.89 -1.24
C THR A 118 -4.34 11.41 -1.20
N LEU A 119 -5.03 12.09 -0.27
CA LEU A 119 -4.90 13.53 -0.06
C LEU A 119 -3.52 13.90 0.50
N ALA A 120 -3.01 13.13 1.47
CA ALA A 120 -1.66 13.33 2.00
C ALA A 120 -0.58 13.18 0.91
N LEU A 121 -0.71 12.15 0.06
CA LEU A 121 0.17 11.95 -1.09
C LEU A 121 0.12 13.10 -2.09
N LEU A 122 -1.10 13.57 -2.43
CA LEU A 122 -1.27 14.72 -3.32
C LEU A 122 -0.58 15.97 -2.75
N ALA A 123 -0.76 16.26 -1.46
CA ALA A 123 -0.17 17.42 -0.79
C ALA A 123 1.36 17.33 -0.73
N GLU A 124 1.92 16.23 -0.22
CA GLU A 124 3.38 16.05 -0.07
C GLU A 124 4.10 16.11 -1.42
N LEU A 125 3.56 15.45 -2.45
CA LEU A 125 4.17 15.44 -3.78
C LEU A 125 4.00 16.78 -4.52
N SER A 126 2.85 17.46 -4.37
CA SER A 126 2.68 18.81 -4.92
C SER A 126 3.62 19.82 -4.26
N GLY A 127 3.91 19.65 -2.97
CA GLY A 127 4.90 20.47 -2.24
C GLY A 127 6.33 20.36 -2.78
N LEU A 128 6.65 19.27 -3.49
CA LEU A 128 7.91 19.12 -4.23
C LEU A 128 7.90 19.79 -5.61
N GLY A 129 6.80 20.44 -6.01
CA GLY A 129 6.63 21.01 -7.34
C GLY A 129 6.30 19.98 -8.43
N LEU A 130 5.91 18.76 -8.06
CA LEU A 130 5.52 17.72 -9.02
C LEU A 130 4.13 17.99 -9.59
N GLN A 131 3.91 17.58 -10.84
CA GLN A 131 2.56 17.52 -11.40
C GLN A 131 1.87 16.27 -10.85
N VAL A 132 0.86 16.47 -10.01
CA VAL A 132 0.13 15.39 -9.36
C VAL A 132 -1.37 15.63 -9.50
N ALA A 133 -2.14 14.58 -9.75
CA ALA A 133 -3.59 14.66 -9.83
C ALA A 133 -4.23 13.36 -9.33
N ALA A 134 -5.52 13.43 -9.01
CA ALA A 134 -6.32 12.24 -8.81
C ALA A 134 -6.37 11.40 -10.12
N ALA A 135 -6.43 10.08 -9.98
CA ALA A 135 -6.60 9.18 -11.11
C ALA A 135 -7.91 9.48 -11.86
N PRO A 136 -7.95 9.44 -13.21
CA PRO A 136 -9.15 9.82 -13.97
C PRO A 136 -10.35 8.89 -13.76
N ARG A 137 -10.12 7.65 -13.29
CA ARG A 137 -11.15 6.64 -12.96
C ARG A 137 -11.07 6.26 -11.49
N LEU A 138 -11.28 7.23 -10.61
CA LEU A 138 -11.20 7.02 -9.15
C LEU A 138 -12.10 5.88 -8.68
N GLU A 139 -13.28 5.71 -9.28
CA GLU A 139 -14.21 4.63 -8.97
C GLU A 139 -13.59 3.24 -9.17
N ALA A 140 -12.77 3.06 -10.22
CA ALA A 140 -12.09 1.81 -10.49
C ALA A 140 -10.93 1.56 -9.50
N GLU A 141 -10.21 2.61 -9.12
CA GLU A 141 -9.13 2.54 -8.13
C GLU A 141 -9.65 2.36 -6.69
N ARG A 142 -10.92 2.71 -6.43
CA ARG A 142 -11.58 2.55 -5.12
C ARG A 142 -12.23 1.17 -4.92
N LEU A 143 -12.26 0.33 -5.96
CA LEU A 143 -12.86 -0.99 -5.88
C LEU A 143 -12.18 -1.86 -4.80
N PRO A 144 -12.95 -2.54 -3.93
CA PRO A 144 -12.38 -3.40 -2.89
C PRO A 144 -11.65 -4.63 -3.46
N GLN A 145 -11.87 -4.95 -4.74
CA GLN A 145 -11.18 -6.04 -5.44
C GLN A 145 -9.77 -5.65 -5.89
N GLN A 146 -9.38 -4.37 -5.85
CA GLN A 146 -7.99 -4.00 -6.06
C GLN A 146 -7.15 -4.53 -4.89
N CYS A 147 -6.07 -5.25 -5.18
CA CYS A 147 -5.28 -5.88 -4.11
C CYS A 147 -4.84 -4.90 -3.02
N TYR A 148 -4.35 -3.72 -3.38
CA TYR A 148 -3.93 -2.69 -2.44
C TYR A 148 -5.07 -2.09 -1.60
N ASN A 149 -6.34 -2.35 -1.92
CA ASN A 149 -7.48 -1.95 -1.08
C ASN A 149 -7.92 -3.02 -0.07
N ARG A 150 -7.32 -4.22 -0.10
CA ARG A 150 -7.70 -5.34 0.79
C ARG A 150 -6.99 -5.32 2.15
N THR A 151 -6.84 -4.13 2.72
CA THR A 151 -6.27 -3.91 4.06
C THR A 151 -7.34 -3.29 4.98
N GLY A 152 -7.10 -3.29 6.28
CA GLY A 152 -8.11 -2.88 7.27
C GLY A 152 -8.68 -1.47 7.06
N ALA A 153 -7.87 -0.51 6.62
CA ALA A 153 -8.29 0.85 6.31
C ALA A 153 -8.27 1.16 4.80
N GLY A 154 -8.14 0.16 3.94
CA GLY A 154 -7.92 0.33 2.51
C GLY A 154 -6.53 0.88 2.18
N GLY A 155 -6.27 1.15 0.90
CA GLY A 155 -4.96 1.62 0.45
C GLY A 155 -5.02 2.68 -0.63
N ALA A 156 -3.83 3.01 -1.13
CA ALA A 156 -3.61 3.97 -2.18
C ALA A 156 -2.72 3.39 -3.30
N GLN A 157 -2.78 4.01 -4.47
CA GLN A 157 -1.89 3.75 -5.59
C GLN A 157 -1.25 5.06 -6.05
N LEU A 158 0.06 5.01 -6.29
CA LEU A 158 0.81 6.02 -7.03
C LEU A 158 1.16 5.45 -8.40
N SER A 159 0.71 6.11 -9.46
CA SER A 159 1.14 5.80 -10.84
C SER A 159 2.03 6.90 -11.37
N LEU A 160 3.30 6.55 -11.65
CA LEU A 160 4.34 7.50 -12.00
C LEU A 160 4.60 7.55 -13.52
N PRO A 161 4.63 8.73 -14.15
CA PRO A 161 4.99 8.85 -15.54
C PRO A 161 6.45 8.48 -15.76
N LEU A 162 6.77 7.92 -16.93
CA LEU A 162 8.13 7.50 -17.28
C LEU A 162 9.15 8.62 -17.10
N ALA A 163 8.80 9.84 -17.52
CA ALA A 163 9.68 11.00 -17.40
C ALA A 163 10.02 11.35 -15.94
N LEU A 164 9.08 11.19 -15.00
CA LEU A 164 9.40 11.37 -13.57
C LEU A 164 10.37 10.28 -13.11
N ARG A 165 10.07 9.00 -13.39
CA ARG A 165 10.94 7.87 -12.98
C ARG A 165 12.38 8.03 -13.47
N GLN A 166 12.59 8.56 -14.68
CA GLN A 166 13.92 8.86 -15.21
C GLN A 166 14.67 9.95 -14.43
N ARG A 167 13.97 10.94 -13.86
CA ARG A 167 14.60 12.00 -13.05
C ARG A 167 14.88 11.58 -11.61
N LEU A 168 14.17 10.59 -11.09
CA LEU A 168 14.34 10.12 -9.71
C LEU A 168 15.67 9.38 -9.49
N VAL A 169 16.34 8.95 -10.56
CA VAL A 169 17.61 8.24 -10.50
C VAL A 169 18.66 8.93 -11.38
N LEU A 170 19.92 8.69 -11.07
CA LEU A 170 21.06 9.14 -11.87
C LEU A 170 21.44 8.12 -12.96
N ASP A 171 21.04 6.86 -12.77
CA ASP A 171 21.29 5.78 -13.72
C ASP A 171 20.39 5.86 -14.96
N ASP A 172 20.85 5.26 -16.07
CA ASP A 172 19.95 5.00 -17.19
C ASP A 172 18.91 3.96 -16.79
N LEU A 173 17.66 4.42 -16.68
CA LEU A 173 16.51 3.60 -16.33
C LEU A 173 16.35 2.33 -17.19
N ARG A 174 16.84 2.35 -18.44
CA ARG A 174 16.76 1.21 -19.36
C ARG A 174 17.83 0.15 -19.07
N ALA A 175 18.95 0.56 -18.47
CA ALA A 175 20.08 -0.29 -18.15
C ALA A 175 19.99 -0.88 -16.73
N LEU A 176 19.18 -0.29 -15.84
CA LEU A 176 18.98 -0.79 -14.49
C LEU A 176 18.46 -2.24 -14.50
N ALA A 177 19.23 -3.13 -13.87
CA ALA A 177 18.79 -4.48 -13.62
C ALA A 177 17.70 -4.49 -12.52
N PRO A 178 16.83 -5.50 -12.49
CA PRO A 178 15.76 -5.60 -11.49
C PRO A 178 16.22 -5.67 -10.03
N ASP A 179 17.49 -6.02 -9.80
CA ASP A 179 18.10 -6.24 -8.48
C ASP A 179 19.06 -5.12 -8.08
N ASP A 180 19.30 -4.16 -9.00
CA ASP A 180 20.20 -3.04 -8.73
C ASP A 180 19.59 -2.09 -7.72
N GLN A 181 20.43 -1.59 -6.81
CA GLN A 181 20.12 -0.39 -6.04
C GLN A 181 20.49 0.83 -6.88
N PRO A 182 19.51 1.63 -7.35
CA PRO A 182 19.81 2.78 -8.17
C PRO A 182 20.43 3.89 -7.32
N ALA A 183 21.29 4.69 -7.95
CA ALA A 183 21.73 5.96 -7.41
C ALA A 183 20.57 6.96 -7.49
N TRP A 184 19.90 7.19 -6.35
CA TRP A 184 18.81 8.17 -6.26
C TRP A 184 19.33 9.59 -6.50
N SER A 185 18.59 10.36 -7.30
CA SER A 185 18.83 11.80 -7.42
C SER A 185 18.34 12.54 -6.16
N ALA A 186 18.63 13.84 -6.06
CA ALA A 186 18.04 14.67 -5.00
C ALA A 186 16.50 14.67 -5.08
N GLU A 187 15.93 14.71 -6.29
CA GLU A 187 14.48 14.60 -6.51
C GLU A 187 13.96 13.21 -6.10
N GLY A 188 14.71 12.14 -6.41
CA GLY A 188 14.44 10.77 -5.96
C GLY A 188 14.35 10.63 -4.45
N THR A 189 15.38 11.13 -3.76
CA THR A 189 15.46 11.09 -2.30
C THR A 189 14.31 11.88 -1.66
N ALA A 190 14.04 13.09 -2.18
CA ALA A 190 12.94 13.93 -1.71
C ALA A 190 11.57 13.27 -1.95
N PHE A 191 11.38 12.62 -3.10
CA PHE A 191 10.17 11.88 -3.44
C PHE A 191 9.92 10.73 -2.45
N ILE A 192 10.93 9.89 -2.20
CA ILE A 192 10.82 8.76 -1.25
C ILE A 192 10.43 9.27 0.14
N ALA A 193 11.12 10.32 0.63
CA ALA A 193 10.81 10.92 1.93
C ALA A 193 9.40 11.52 1.99
N ALA A 194 8.93 12.15 0.91
CA ALA A 194 7.58 12.72 0.83
C ALA A 194 6.49 11.65 0.87
N VAL A 195 6.68 10.54 0.14
CA VAL A 195 5.78 9.39 0.20
C VAL A 195 5.78 8.79 1.61
N GLN A 196 6.96 8.67 2.22
CA GLN A 196 7.08 8.13 3.58
C GLN A 196 6.30 8.98 4.60
N ARG A 197 6.48 10.31 4.56
CA ARG A 197 5.75 11.25 5.42
C ARG A 197 4.24 11.15 5.24
N ALA A 198 3.74 11.04 4.01
CA ALA A 198 2.30 10.90 3.76
C ALA A 198 1.70 9.65 4.44
N VAL A 199 2.41 8.52 4.37
CA VAL A 199 1.99 7.27 5.02
C VAL A 199 2.07 7.42 6.55
N GLU A 200 3.15 7.99 7.09
CA GLU A 200 3.31 8.22 8.53
C GLU A 200 2.25 9.15 9.10
N GLN A 201 1.91 10.24 8.40
CA GLN A 201 0.81 11.14 8.76
C GLN A 201 -0.52 10.37 8.84
N ARG A 202 -0.78 9.48 7.87
CA ARG A 202 -2.00 8.66 7.91
C ARG A 202 -2.02 7.71 9.10
N LEU A 203 -0.89 7.05 9.38
CA LEU A 203 -0.78 6.15 10.54
C LEU A 203 -0.97 6.89 11.87
N LEU A 204 -0.42 8.09 11.98
CA LEU A 204 -0.59 8.92 13.18
C LEU A 204 -2.07 9.29 13.37
N ALA A 205 -2.75 9.70 12.30
CA ALA A 205 -4.18 10.02 12.33
C ALA A 205 -5.04 8.79 12.75
N LEU A 206 -4.73 7.60 12.25
CA LEU A 206 -5.42 6.37 12.67
C LEU A 206 -5.25 6.09 14.17
N ARG A 207 -4.06 6.31 14.72
CA ARG A 207 -3.79 6.13 16.15
C ARG A 207 -4.51 7.17 17.00
N SER A 208 -4.57 8.43 16.54
CA SER A 208 -5.31 9.48 17.25
C SER A 208 -6.81 9.22 17.26
N ASP A 209 -7.38 8.76 16.14
CA ASP A 209 -8.81 8.45 16.03
C ASP A 209 -9.20 7.32 17.00
N LEU A 210 -8.38 6.27 17.08
CA LEU A 210 -8.56 5.19 18.06
C LEU A 210 -8.49 5.71 19.49
N SER A 211 -7.48 6.52 19.81
CA SER A 211 -7.28 7.09 21.14
C SER A 211 -8.48 7.96 21.55
N ALA A 212 -8.98 8.80 20.64
CA ALA A 212 -10.15 9.64 20.86
C ALA A 212 -11.42 8.79 21.06
N THR A 213 -11.58 7.72 20.27
CA THR A 213 -12.71 6.79 20.37
C THR A 213 -12.72 6.08 21.73
N LEU A 214 -11.57 5.59 22.19
CA LEU A 214 -11.43 4.93 23.50
C LEU A 214 -11.70 5.92 24.65
N ALA A 215 -11.14 7.13 24.60
CA ALA A 215 -11.39 8.15 25.61
C ALA A 215 -12.87 8.56 25.68
N HIS A 216 -13.56 8.63 24.54
CA HIS A 216 -15.00 8.85 24.51
C HIS A 216 -15.77 7.68 25.14
N PHE A 217 -15.43 6.44 24.76
CA PHE A 217 -16.04 5.24 25.34
C PHE A 217 -15.91 5.21 26.87
N GLU A 218 -14.70 5.38 27.41
CA GLU A 218 -14.42 5.38 28.85
C GLU A 218 -15.16 6.49 29.61
N ARG A 219 -15.32 7.67 29.00
CA ARG A 219 -16.11 8.75 29.58
C ARG A 219 -17.58 8.37 29.65
N VAL A 220 -18.15 7.85 28.57
CA VAL A 220 -19.56 7.42 28.52
C VAL A 220 -19.82 6.30 29.52
N THR A 221 -18.92 5.32 29.65
CA THR A 221 -19.09 4.24 30.64
C THR A 221 -19.07 4.78 32.07
N ARG A 222 -18.15 5.70 32.40
CA ARG A 222 -18.11 6.35 33.72
C ARG A 222 -19.38 7.13 34.03
N GLU A 223 -19.92 7.87 33.05
CA GLU A 223 -21.18 8.60 33.21
C GLU A 223 -22.38 7.66 33.44
N VAL A 224 -22.45 6.53 32.74
CA VAL A 224 -23.49 5.51 32.93
C VAL A 224 -23.41 4.87 34.33
N HIS A 225 -22.20 4.52 34.78
CA HIS A 225 -21.98 4.01 36.14
C HIS A 225 -22.37 5.04 37.21
N ALA A 226 -21.99 6.31 37.01
CA ALA A 226 -22.33 7.39 37.95
C ALA A 226 -23.84 7.70 38.01
N ARG A 227 -24.60 7.42 36.94
CA ARG A 227 -26.06 7.60 36.89
C ARG A 227 -26.85 6.42 37.48
N GLY A 228 -26.18 5.36 37.96
CA GLY A 228 -26.83 4.24 38.64
C GLY A 228 -27.78 3.40 37.75
N ILE A 229 -27.69 3.53 36.43
CA ILE A 229 -28.57 2.81 35.48
C ILE A 229 -28.28 1.29 35.48
N LEU A 230 -27.08 0.89 35.92
CA LEU A 230 -26.74 -0.48 36.29
C LEU A 230 -26.80 -0.59 37.82
N SER A 231 -28.00 -0.80 38.37
CA SER A 231 -28.16 -1.10 39.80
C SER A 231 -27.85 -2.59 40.05
N ASP A 232 -27.14 -2.86 41.15
CA ASP A 232 -26.67 -4.18 41.58
C ASP A 232 -27.82 -5.20 41.71
N HIS A 233 -27.86 -6.18 40.81
CA HIS A 233 -28.59 -7.43 41.06
C HIS A 233 -27.73 -8.40 41.88
N ARG A 234 -27.38 -8.04 43.12
CA ARG A 234 -26.98 -9.01 44.15
C ARG A 234 -27.34 -8.52 45.55
N GLN A 235 -28.44 -9.05 46.08
CA GLN A 235 -28.50 -9.69 47.41
C GLN A 235 -29.92 -10.19 47.69
N HIS A 236 -30.26 -11.40 47.23
CA HIS A 236 -31.23 -12.22 47.97
C HIS A 236 -30.44 -12.99 49.02
N ARG A 237 -30.34 -12.39 50.21
CA ARG A 237 -29.97 -13.09 51.44
C ARG A 237 -31.17 -13.94 51.82
N ILE A 238 -31.06 -15.26 51.69
CA ILE A 238 -32.00 -16.19 52.31
C ILE A 238 -31.68 -16.16 53.81
N GLU A 239 -32.52 -15.47 54.58
CA GLU A 239 -32.54 -15.62 56.02
C GLU A 239 -33.16 -16.98 56.34
N SER A 240 -32.31 -17.91 56.79
CA SER A 240 -32.72 -19.09 57.54
C SER A 240 -33.10 -18.62 58.94
N SER A 241 -34.38 -18.73 59.28
CA SER A 241 -34.87 -18.63 60.65
C SER A 241 -35.02 -20.06 61.18
N ASP A 242 -34.14 -20.44 62.11
CA ASP A 242 -34.37 -21.55 63.02
C ASP A 242 -35.49 -21.16 63.99
N THR A 243 -36.59 -21.92 64.00
CA THR A 243 -37.35 -22.38 65.19
C THR A 243 -38.24 -23.55 64.78
#